data_AF-W2SR91-F1
#
_entry.id   AF-W2SR91-F1
#
_cell.length_a   1.000
_cell.length_b   1.000
_cell.length_c   1.000
_cell.angle_alpha   90.00
_cell.angle_beta   90.00
_cell.angle_gamma   90.00
#
_symmetry.space_group_name_H-M   'P 1'
#
loop_
_entity.id
_entity.type
_entity.pdbx_description
1 polymer ?
#
loop_
_entity_poly.entity_id
_entity_poly.type
_entity_poly.pdbx_seq_one_letter_code
_entity_poly.pdbx_strand_id
1 'polypeptide(L)'
;MVAYALSPSKAVKHIFIQFRMEHPDKWNWTRCHIPEPIQMNDEKAAKVAEKKKEKKQRQKEKTKIKKEAEKKEAEELAARAAFLAMSDREKRAAAAEARLAKLCDGPRCVQCGVAYNGSGFEYNELRFCSPACVALHRRGVTSS
;
A
#
# COMPACT_ATOMS: atom_id res chain seq x y z
N MET A 1 -17.38 -34.09 47.37
CA MET A 1 -17.23 -32.98 46.38
C MET A 1 -16.04 -32.14 46.83
N VAL A 2 -15.08 -31.83 45.95
CA VAL A 2 -13.81 -31.19 46.32
C VAL A 2 -13.72 -29.78 45.74
N ALA A 3 -13.06 -28.88 46.47
CA ALA A 3 -12.95 -27.45 46.15
C ALA A 3 -12.44 -27.21 44.71
N TYR A 4 -11.51 -28.03 44.23
CA TYR A 4 -11.00 -27.97 42.86
C TYR A 4 -12.10 -28.18 41.80
N ALA A 5 -12.97 -29.17 41.99
CA ALA A 5 -14.07 -29.47 41.06
C ALA A 5 -15.16 -28.39 41.06
N LEU A 6 -15.36 -27.73 42.20
CA LEU A 6 -16.34 -26.66 42.38
C LEU A 6 -15.88 -25.30 41.82
N SER A 7 -14.59 -25.13 41.56
CA SER A 7 -14.07 -23.87 41.04
C SER A 7 -14.44 -23.68 39.55
N PRO A 8 -15.09 -22.57 39.15
CA PRO A 8 -15.43 -22.31 37.75
C PRO A 8 -14.28 -21.66 36.96
N SER A 9 -13.39 -20.94 37.64
CA SER A 9 -12.31 -20.17 37.00
C SER A 9 -11.04 -21.00 36.79
N LYS A 10 -10.48 -20.92 35.58
CA LYS A 10 -9.21 -21.55 35.22
C LYS A 10 -8.03 -21.01 36.05
N ALA A 11 -8.08 -19.74 36.43
CA ALA A 11 -7.03 -19.13 37.26
C ALA A 11 -7.01 -19.74 38.68
N VAL A 12 -8.20 -19.95 39.28
CA VAL A 12 -8.33 -20.56 40.60
C VAL A 12 -7.86 -22.01 40.59
N LYS A 13 -8.21 -22.78 39.56
CA LYS A 13 -7.68 -24.15 39.35
C LYS A 13 -6.15 -24.18 39.25
N HIS A 14 -5.55 -23.20 38.59
CA HIS A 14 -4.10 -23.10 38.47
C HIS A 14 -3.41 -22.87 39.81
N ILE A 15 -4.01 -22.07 40.70
CA ILE A 15 -3.48 -21.84 42.06
C ILE A 15 -3.43 -23.17 42.84
N PHE A 16 -4.47 -24.01 42.77
CA PHE A 16 -4.46 -25.33 43.42
C PHE A 16 -3.36 -26.25 42.88
N ILE A 17 -3.11 -26.23 41.58
CA ILE A 17 -2.06 -27.03 40.93
C ILE A 17 -0.67 -26.51 41.32
N GLN A 18 -0.49 -25.18 41.38
CA GLN A 18 0.75 -24.54 41.82
C GLN A 18 1.04 -24.81 43.30
N PHE A 19 0.01 -24.77 44.15
CA PHE A 19 0.14 -25.12 45.56
C PHE A 19 0.52 -26.59 45.77
N ARG A 20 0.00 -27.50 44.92
CA ARG A 20 0.44 -28.90 44.87
C ARG A 20 1.91 -29.04 44.44
N MET A 21 2.40 -28.23 43.49
CA MET A 21 3.82 -28.25 43.09
C MET A 21 4.75 -27.91 44.25
N GLU A 22 4.40 -26.89 45.03
CA GLU A 22 5.24 -26.38 46.11
C GLU A 22 5.20 -27.29 47.34
N HIS A 23 4.15 -28.10 47.49
CA HIS A 23 3.92 -28.95 48.65
C HIS A 23 3.49 -30.40 48.29
N PRO A 24 4.33 -31.16 47.58
CA PRO A 24 3.95 -32.48 47.07
C PRO A 24 3.57 -33.49 48.17
N ASP A 25 4.17 -33.42 49.35
CA ASP A 25 3.99 -34.41 50.43
C ASP A 25 3.02 -33.97 51.55
N LYS A 26 2.46 -32.75 51.50
CA LYS A 26 1.64 -32.23 52.62
C LYS A 26 0.24 -32.80 52.69
N TRP A 27 -0.34 -33.20 51.56
CA TRP A 27 -1.72 -33.69 51.49
C TRP A 27 -1.84 -34.88 50.53
N ASN A 28 -2.87 -35.70 50.75
CA ASN A 28 -3.23 -36.76 49.82
C ASN A 28 -3.94 -36.13 48.59
N TRP A 29 -3.15 -35.68 47.62
CA TRP A 29 -3.63 -34.97 46.42
C TRP A 29 -4.59 -35.79 45.55
N THR A 30 -4.50 -37.13 45.62
CA THR A 30 -5.42 -38.06 44.96
C THR A 30 -6.84 -37.91 45.49
N ARG A 31 -7.01 -37.73 46.82
CA ARG A 31 -8.33 -37.48 47.43
C ARG A 31 -8.88 -36.10 47.09
N CYS A 32 -8.02 -35.13 46.80
CA CYS A 32 -8.40 -33.78 46.41
C CYS A 32 -8.81 -33.65 44.93
N HIS A 33 -8.62 -34.69 44.11
CA HIS A 33 -8.78 -34.68 42.65
C HIS A 33 -8.05 -33.52 41.95
N ILE A 34 -6.95 -33.03 42.55
CA ILE A 34 -6.13 -31.98 41.95
C ILE A 34 -5.16 -32.68 40.99
N PRO A 35 -5.19 -32.38 39.67
CA PRO A 35 -4.34 -33.03 38.69
C PRO A 35 -2.87 -32.71 38.94
N GLU A 36 -1.99 -33.57 38.44
CA GLU A 36 -0.56 -33.35 38.57
C GLU A 36 -0.15 -32.12 37.75
N PRO A 37 0.68 -31.23 38.31
CA PRO A 37 1.22 -30.12 37.57
C PRO A 37 1.90 -30.59 36.29
N ILE A 38 1.26 -30.28 35.16
CA ILE A 38 1.82 -30.54 33.84
C ILE A 38 3.00 -29.57 33.71
N GLN A 39 4.21 -30.08 33.88
CA GLN A 39 5.41 -29.33 33.50
C GLN A 39 5.26 -28.98 32.03
N MET A 40 5.15 -27.69 31.72
CA MET A 40 5.21 -27.23 30.35
C MET A 40 6.63 -27.54 29.87
N ASN A 41 6.81 -28.72 29.27
CA ASN A 41 8.08 -29.11 28.70
C ASN A 41 8.45 -28.09 27.61
N ASP A 42 9.72 -27.69 27.52
CA ASP A 42 10.24 -26.65 26.63
C ASP A 42 9.74 -26.81 25.18
N GLU A 43 9.54 -28.06 24.72
CA GLU A 43 8.99 -28.37 23.40
C GLU A 43 7.54 -27.87 23.18
N LYS A 44 6.67 -27.93 24.19
CA LYS A 44 5.30 -27.43 24.09
C LYS A 44 5.28 -25.90 24.12
N ALA A 45 6.18 -25.27 24.88
CA ALA A 45 6.33 -23.82 24.92
C ALA A 45 6.83 -23.28 23.57
N ALA A 46 7.82 -23.94 22.96
CA ALA A 46 8.31 -23.64 21.63
C ALA A 46 7.20 -23.74 20.57
N LYS A 47 6.42 -24.83 20.54
CA LYS A 47 5.31 -25.00 19.58
C LYS A 47 4.22 -23.94 19.70
N VAL A 48 3.90 -23.47 20.91
CA VAL A 48 2.93 -22.39 21.12
C VAL A 48 3.51 -21.04 20.67
N ALA A 49 4.79 -20.78 20.94
CA ALA A 49 5.47 -19.57 20.50
C ALA A 49 5.53 -19.47 18.97
N GLU A 50 5.89 -20.55 18.28
CA GLU A 50 5.96 -20.62 16.82
C GLU A 50 4.57 -20.37 16.19
N LYS A 51 3.52 -21.05 16.67
CA LYS A 51 2.13 -20.80 16.22
C LYS A 51 1.67 -19.36 16.45
N LYS A 52 2.12 -18.72 17.55
CA LYS A 52 1.77 -17.32 17.84
C LYS A 52 2.50 -16.36 16.89
N LYS A 53 3.76 -16.63 16.54
CA LYS A 53 4.52 -15.85 15.55
C LYS A 53 3.89 -15.94 14.17
N GLU A 54 3.56 -17.14 13.70
CA GLU A 54 2.93 -17.37 12.40
C GLU A 54 1.57 -16.64 12.30
N LYS A 55 0.70 -16.78 13.32
CA LYS A 55 -0.57 -16.05 13.37
C LYS A 55 -0.38 -14.53 13.32
N LYS A 56 0.62 -14.01 14.04
CA LYS A 56 0.95 -12.58 14.05
C LYS A 56 1.46 -12.11 12.68
N GLN A 57 2.29 -12.90 12.01
CA GLN A 57 2.76 -12.59 10.65
C GLN A 57 1.60 -12.56 9.66
N ARG A 58 0.77 -13.61 9.63
CA ARG A 58 -0.40 -13.68 8.75
C ARG A 58 -1.40 -12.53 8.99
N GLN A 59 -1.61 -12.14 10.25
CA GLN A 59 -2.48 -11.00 10.57
C GLN A 59 -1.87 -9.68 10.10
N LYS A 60 -0.56 -9.49 10.24
CA LYS A 60 0.14 -8.30 9.73
C LYS A 60 0.04 -8.19 8.22
N GLU A 61 0.27 -9.28 7.49
CA GLU A 61 0.16 -9.30 6.03
C GLU A 61 -1.26 -9.00 5.56
N LYS A 62 -2.26 -9.66 6.13
CA LYS A 62 -3.68 -9.36 5.83
C LYS A 62 -4.02 -7.90 6.07
N THR A 63 -3.54 -7.32 7.17
CA THR A 63 -3.79 -5.91 7.50
C THR A 63 -3.10 -4.98 6.53
N LYS A 64 -1.86 -5.29 6.10
CA LYS A 64 -1.14 -4.51 5.08
C LYS A 64 -1.88 -4.53 3.75
N ILE A 65 -2.28 -5.71 3.27
CA ILE A 65 -3.02 -5.87 2.01
C ILE A 65 -4.33 -5.10 2.06
N LYS A 66 -5.10 -5.22 3.16
CA LYS A 66 -6.36 -4.48 3.32
C LYS A 66 -6.14 -2.97 3.29
N LYS A 67 -5.13 -2.46 4.00
CA LYS A 67 -4.79 -1.02 3.99
C LYS A 67 -4.36 -0.53 2.62
N GLU A 68 -3.58 -1.31 1.88
CA GLU A 68 -3.17 -0.93 0.53
C GLU A 68 -4.35 -0.92 -0.45
N ALA A 69 -5.25 -1.90 -0.35
CA ALA A 69 -6.48 -1.94 -1.16
C ALA A 69 -7.39 -0.74 -0.85
N GLU A 70 -7.61 -0.44 0.43
CA GLU A 70 -8.43 0.71 0.86
C GLU A 70 -7.81 2.04 0.42
N LYS A 71 -6.47 2.16 0.47
CA LYS A 71 -5.77 3.35 -0.04
C LYS A 71 -5.94 3.49 -1.55
N LYS A 72 -5.81 2.41 -2.32
CA LYS A 72 -6.02 2.44 -3.78
C LYS A 72 -7.47 2.81 -4.14
N GLU A 73 -8.44 2.24 -3.43
CA GLU A 73 -9.85 2.56 -3.62
C GLU A 73 -10.15 4.03 -3.29
N ALA A 74 -9.61 4.55 -2.18
CA ALA A 74 -9.75 5.96 -1.81
C ALA A 74 -9.11 6.91 -2.84
N GLU A 75 -7.93 6.56 -3.37
CA GLU A 75 -7.25 7.33 -4.41
C GLU A 75 -8.05 7.33 -5.72
N GLU A 76 -8.62 6.19 -6.12
CA GLU A 76 -9.47 6.09 -7.30
C GLU A 76 -10.78 6.88 -7.13
N LEU A 77 -11.42 6.80 -5.95
CA LEU A 77 -12.60 7.59 -5.64
C LEU A 77 -12.31 9.09 -5.66
N ALA A 78 -11.17 9.51 -5.10
CA ALA A 78 -10.73 10.90 -5.14
C ALA A 78 -10.48 11.37 -6.59
N ALA A 79 -9.82 10.56 -7.41
CA ALA A 79 -9.59 10.86 -8.82
C ALA A 79 -10.91 10.97 -9.61
N ARG A 80 -11.86 10.05 -9.36
CA ARG A 80 -13.20 10.10 -9.95
C ARG A 80 -13.96 11.36 -9.52
N ALA A 81 -13.91 11.71 -8.23
CA ALA A 81 -14.56 12.91 -7.71
C ALA A 81 -13.95 14.18 -8.31
N ALA A 82 -12.61 14.26 -8.41
CA ALA A 82 -11.93 15.37 -9.07
C ALA A 82 -12.35 15.51 -10.54
N PHE A 83 -12.43 14.39 -11.27
CA PHE A 83 -12.89 14.42 -12.67
C PHE A 83 -14.35 14.87 -12.78
N LEU A 84 -15.23 14.43 -11.89
CA LEU A 84 -16.63 14.87 -11.89
C LEU A 84 -16.78 16.35 -11.52
N ALA A 85 -15.92 16.87 -10.64
CA ALA A 85 -15.89 18.28 -10.25
C ALA A 85 -15.40 19.22 -11.36
N MET A 86 -14.61 18.73 -12.32
CA MET A 86 -14.17 19.51 -13.49
C MET A 86 -15.35 19.86 -14.39
N SER A 87 -15.41 21.11 -14.85
CA SER A 87 -16.43 21.55 -15.80
C SER A 87 -16.23 20.91 -17.20
N ASP A 88 -17.30 20.85 -18.00
CA ASP A 88 -17.23 20.37 -19.38
C ASP A 88 -16.20 21.12 -20.25
N ARG A 89 -16.00 22.42 -19.96
CA ARG A 89 -14.99 23.24 -20.63
C ARG A 89 -13.58 22.73 -20.33
N GLU A 90 -13.29 22.46 -19.07
CA GLU A 90 -11.97 21.98 -18.64
C GLU A 90 -11.70 20.56 -19.13
N LYS A 91 -12.71 19.68 -19.09
CA LYS A 91 -12.61 18.33 -19.68
C LYS A 91 -12.28 18.37 -21.18
N ARG A 92 -12.91 19.30 -21.92
CA ARG A 92 -12.64 19.48 -23.35
C ARG A 92 -11.25 20.05 -23.62
N ALA A 93 -10.79 21.01 -22.80
CA ALA A 93 -9.44 21.56 -22.89
C ALA A 93 -8.38 20.47 -22.66
N ALA A 94 -8.52 19.67 -21.59
CA ALA A 94 -7.61 18.57 -21.29
C ALA A 94 -7.57 17.52 -22.41
N ALA A 95 -8.71 17.20 -23.03
CA ALA A 95 -8.75 16.30 -24.19
C ALA A 95 -8.03 16.88 -25.43
N ALA A 96 -8.10 18.20 -25.64
CA ALA A 96 -7.39 18.87 -26.71
C ALA A 96 -5.87 18.88 -26.46
N GLU A 97 -5.43 19.16 -25.23
CA GLU A 97 -4.03 19.09 -24.82
C GLU A 97 -3.46 17.68 -24.97
N ALA A 98 -4.21 16.65 -24.56
CA ALA A 98 -3.80 15.25 -24.73
C ALA A 98 -3.68 14.84 -26.21
N ARG A 99 -4.55 15.37 -27.08
CA ARG A 99 -4.44 15.16 -28.54
C ARG A 99 -3.22 15.88 -29.10
N LEU A 100 -2.97 17.12 -28.69
CA LEU A 100 -1.82 17.89 -29.13
C LEU A 100 -0.50 17.23 -28.70
N ALA A 101 -0.42 16.74 -27.46
CA ALA A 101 0.73 16.02 -26.94
C ALA A 101 1.04 14.75 -27.76
N LYS A 102 0.01 14.02 -28.22
CA LYS A 102 0.19 12.84 -29.09
C LYS A 102 0.57 13.17 -30.53
N LEU A 103 0.26 14.37 -31.01
CA LEU A 103 0.58 14.84 -32.37
C LEU A 103 1.98 15.49 -32.46
N CYS A 104 2.52 15.88 -31.31
CA CYS A 104 3.75 16.63 -31.19
C CYS A 104 4.92 15.68 -30.90
N ASP A 105 5.50 15.08 -31.95
CA ASP A 105 6.75 14.29 -31.89
C ASP A 105 8.00 15.17 -31.67
N GLY A 106 7.86 16.33 -31.02
CA GLY A 106 8.91 17.34 -30.86
C GLY A 106 8.57 18.70 -31.52
N PRO A 107 9.41 19.73 -31.33
CA PRO A 107 9.17 21.06 -31.86
C PRO A 107 9.14 21.04 -33.39
N ARG A 108 8.12 21.67 -33.98
CA ARG A 108 7.97 21.80 -35.44
C ARG A 108 8.45 23.16 -35.90
N CYS A 109 9.08 23.20 -37.06
CA CYS A 109 9.50 24.44 -37.69
C CYS A 109 8.27 25.25 -38.14
N VAL A 110 8.18 26.52 -37.76
CA VAL A 110 7.07 27.41 -38.18
C VAL A 110 7.03 27.62 -39.69
N GLN A 111 8.19 27.54 -40.34
CA GLN A 111 8.30 27.78 -41.77
C GLN A 111 7.92 26.56 -42.61
N CYS A 112 8.45 25.37 -42.30
CA CYS A 112 8.30 24.18 -43.14
C CYS A 112 7.53 23.03 -42.47
N GLY A 113 7.08 23.18 -41.23
CA GLY A 113 6.28 22.17 -40.50
C GLY A 113 7.04 20.91 -40.08
N VAL A 114 8.28 20.73 -40.53
CA VAL A 114 9.13 19.58 -40.21
C VAL A 114 9.46 19.56 -38.72
N ALA A 115 9.26 18.42 -38.07
CA ALA A 115 9.71 18.18 -36.70
C ALA A 115 11.24 18.12 -36.67
N TYR A 116 11.85 18.80 -35.72
CA TYR A 116 13.30 18.80 -35.55
C TYR A 116 13.66 18.47 -34.10
N ASN A 117 14.87 17.93 -33.93
CA ASN A 117 15.40 17.57 -32.62
C ASN A 117 16.33 18.67 -32.11
N GLY A 118 16.30 18.95 -30.80
CA GLY A 118 17.13 19.97 -30.15
C GLY A 118 16.43 21.33 -29.98
N SER A 119 17.20 22.36 -29.63
CA SER A 119 16.66 23.68 -29.25
C SER A 119 16.15 24.53 -30.43
N GLY A 120 16.52 24.17 -31.67
CA GLY A 120 16.17 24.93 -32.87
C GLY A 120 16.82 26.32 -32.93
N PHE A 121 16.46 27.09 -33.94
CA PHE A 121 16.78 28.51 -34.06
C PHE A 121 15.55 29.34 -33.66
N GLU A 122 15.74 30.33 -32.79
CA GLU A 122 14.68 31.22 -32.32
C GLU A 122 14.77 32.60 -32.99
N TYR A 123 13.64 33.11 -33.48
CA TYR A 123 13.52 34.46 -34.03
C TYR A 123 12.10 34.97 -33.80
N ASN A 124 11.93 36.14 -33.17
CA ASN A 124 10.62 36.71 -32.79
C ASN A 124 9.73 35.71 -32.02
N GLU A 125 10.29 34.97 -31.05
CA GLU A 125 9.56 33.95 -30.27
C GLU A 125 9.04 32.75 -31.10
N LEU A 126 9.42 32.65 -32.38
CA LEU A 126 9.14 31.54 -33.27
C LEU A 126 10.36 30.64 -33.42
N ARG A 127 10.10 29.34 -33.66
CA ARG A 127 11.09 28.27 -33.64
C ARG A 127 11.26 27.64 -35.03
N PHE A 128 12.51 27.48 -35.45
CA PHE A 128 12.86 27.04 -36.81
C PHE A 128 13.89 25.90 -36.80
N CYS A 129 13.85 25.02 -37.80
CA CYS A 129 14.81 23.91 -37.93
C CYS A 129 16.19 24.35 -38.45
N SER A 130 16.27 25.46 -39.20
CA SER A 130 17.51 25.92 -39.83
C SER A 130 17.51 27.44 -40.06
N PRO A 131 18.69 28.08 -40.20
CA PRO A 131 18.80 29.51 -40.51
C PRO A 131 18.21 29.86 -41.89
N ALA A 132 18.13 28.90 -42.82
CA ALA A 132 17.46 29.09 -44.10
C ALA A 132 15.95 29.34 -43.91
N CYS A 133 15.31 28.59 -43.01
CA CYS A 133 13.91 28.80 -42.64
C CYS A 133 13.68 30.16 -41.97
N VAL A 134 14.60 30.61 -41.12
CA VAL A 134 14.56 31.96 -40.53
C VAL A 134 14.65 33.04 -41.61
N ALA A 135 15.55 32.88 -42.57
CA ALA A 135 15.72 33.84 -43.67
C ALA A 135 14.49 33.91 -44.58
N LEU A 136 13.84 32.78 -44.88
CA LEU A 136 12.60 32.74 -45.66
C LEU A 136 11.46 33.43 -44.91
N HIS A 137 11.33 33.17 -43.61
CA HIS A 137 10.34 33.83 -42.76
C HIS A 137 10.54 35.35 -42.70
N ARG A 138 11.79 35.82 -42.56
CA ARG A 138 12.13 37.26 -42.61
C ARG A 138 11.81 37.93 -43.96
N ARG A 139 11.74 37.15 -45.04
CA ARG A 139 11.38 37.60 -46.39
C ARG A 139 9.87 37.54 -46.66
N GLY A 140 9.06 37.10 -45.68
CA GLY A 140 7.61 36.97 -45.83
C GLY A 140 7.15 35.83 -46.73
N VAL A 141 8.06 34.92 -47.10
CA VAL A 141 7.70 33.73 -47.88
C VAL A 141 7.23 32.70 -46.88
N THR A 142 5.95 32.34 -46.86
CA THR A 142 5.45 31.19 -46.10
C THR A 142 5.50 29.97 -47.01
N SER A 143 6.23 28.92 -46.63
CA SER A 143 6.18 27.64 -47.35
C SER A 143 4.84 26.97 -47.04
N SER A 144 3.90 27.09 -47.97
CA SER A 144 2.62 26.37 -47.97
C SER A 144 2.78 24.92 -48.40
#